data_AF-A0A522CRV0-F1
#
_entry.id   AF-A0A522CRV0-F1
#
_cell.length_a   1.000
_cell.length_b   1.000
_cell.length_c   1.000
_cell.angle_alpha   90.00
_cell.angle_beta   90.00
_cell.angle_gamma   90.00
#
_symmetry.space_group_name_H-M   'P 1'
#
loop_
_entity.id
_entity.type
_entity.pdbx_description
1 polymer ?
#
loop_
_entity_poly.entity_id
_entity_poly.type
_entity_poly.pdbx_seq_one_letter_code
_entity_poly.pdbx_strand_id
1 'polypeptide(L)' 'MTEGELLALRNLSEKHAGNVTPFLRIADAQQLVELGLASRSRQGWDITAAGSAFLVRQGGDRIL' A
#
# COMPACT_ATOMS: atom_id res chain seq x y z
N MET A 1 9.92 3.91 -5.40
CA MET A 1 9.28 3.46 -4.15
C MET A 1 10.28 3.64 -3.03
N THR A 2 9.95 4.42 -2.01
CA THR A 2 10.72 4.52 -0.76
C THR A 2 10.32 3.41 0.23
N GLU A 3 11.10 3.21 1.29
CA GLU A 3 10.74 2.27 2.35
C GLU A 3 9.41 2.64 3.04
N GLY A 4 9.17 3.94 3.26
CA GLY A 4 7.93 4.45 3.83
C GLY A 4 6.72 4.16 2.94
N GLU A 5 6.83 4.40 1.63
CA GLU A 5 5.80 4.07 0.65
C GLU A 5 5.51 2.56 0.60
N LEU A 6 6.55 1.72 0.64
CA LEU A 6 6.37 0.27 0.65
C LEU A 6 5.70 -0.23 1.93
N LEU A 7 6.09 0.30 3.10
CA LEU A 7 5.45 0.01 4.37
C LEU A 7 3.98 0.46 4.38
N ALA A 8 3.71 1.67 3.89
CA ALA A 8 2.36 2.19 3.74
C ALA A 8 1.51 1.28 2.83
N LEU A 9 2.04 0.85 1.68
CA LEU A 9 1.34 -0.03 0.76
C LEU A 9 1.04 -1.40 1.40
N ARG A 10 1.98 -1.97 2.16
CA ARG A 10 1.75 -3.19 2.95
C ARG A 10 0.66 -3.01 3.99
N ASN A 11 0.67 -1.90 4.73
CA ASN A 11 -0.39 -1.60 5.70
C ASN A 11 -1.76 -1.45 5.02
N LEU A 12 -1.84 -0.85 3.82
CA LEU A 12 -3.12 -0.82 3.09
C LEU A 12 -3.60 -2.21 2.67
N SER A 13 -2.68 -3.12 2.31
CA SER A 13 -3.00 -4.52 2.02
C SER A 13 -3.54 -5.24 3.26
N GLU A 14 -2.89 -5.08 4.41
CA GLU A 14 -3.35 -5.68 5.68
C GLU A 14 -4.71 -5.14 6.11
N LYS A 15 -4.91 -3.81 6.02
CA LYS A 15 -6.20 -3.18 6.27
C LYS A 15 -7.29 -3.75 5.36
N HIS A 16 -6.99 -3.94 4.07
CA HIS A 16 -7.92 -4.53 3.11
C HIS A 16 -8.31 -5.98 3.48
N ALA A 17 -7.40 -6.73 4.09
CA ALA A 17 -7.66 -8.07 4.63
C ALA A 17 -8.48 -8.07 5.94
N GLY A 18 -8.84 -6.90 6.47
CA GLY A 18 -9.58 -6.75 7.72
C GLY A 18 -8.71 -6.64 8.97
N ASN A 19 -7.38 -6.55 8.81
CA ASN A 19 -6.46 -6.41 9.94
C ASN A 19 -6.37 -4.96 10.42
N VAL A 20 -6.15 -4.77 11.72
CA VAL A 20 -5.86 -3.46 12.30
C VAL A 20 -4.42 -3.09 11.95
N THR A 21 -4.20 -1.90 11.40
CA THR A 21 -2.88 -1.45 10.98
C THR A 21 -2.45 -0.17 11.68
N PRO A 22 -1.14 0.08 11.82
CA PRO A 22 -0.63 1.37 12.30
C PRO A 22 -1.08 2.55 11.45
N PHE A 23 -0.89 3.76 11.97
CA PHE A 23 -1.14 4.99 11.22
C PHE A 23 -0.20 5.12 10.01
N LEU A 24 -0.72 5.61 8.88
CA LEU A 24 0.05 5.88 7.67
C LEU A 24 0.45 7.34 7.58
N ARG A 25 1.68 7.62 7.14
CA ARG A 25 2.08 8.99 6.79
C ARG A 25 1.29 9.47 5.57
N ILE A 26 0.75 10.68 5.65
CA ILE A 26 -0.10 11.25 4.58
C ILE A 26 0.69 11.40 3.27
N ALA A 27 1.95 11.83 3.34
CA ALA A 27 2.81 12.00 2.17
C ALA A 27 3.01 10.66 1.40
N ASP A 28 3.29 9.58 2.12
CA ASP A 28 3.46 8.25 1.50
C ASP A 28 2.16 7.78 0.84
N ALA A 29 1.02 7.99 1.51
CA ALA A 29 -0.29 7.64 0.96
C ALA A 29 -0.65 8.46 -0.29
N GLN A 30 -0.34 9.76 -0.30
CA GLN A 30 -0.53 10.61 -1.48
C GLN A 30 0.33 10.14 -2.64
N GLN A 31 1.61 9.83 -2.39
CA GLN A 31 2.50 9.31 -3.42
C GLN A 31 2.00 7.98 -4.00
N LEU A 32 1.44 7.09 -3.18
CA LEU A 32 0.83 5.85 -3.66
C LEU A 32 -0.44 6.08 -4.50
N VAL A 33 -1.20 7.15 -4.24
CA VAL A 33 -2.32 7.55 -5.10
C VAL A 33 -1.84 8.05 -6.45
N GLU A 34 -0.80 8.88 -6.48
CA GLU A 34 -0.19 9.35 -7.73
C GLU A 34 0.35 8.18 -8.58
N LEU A 35 0.84 7.12 -7.93
CA LEU A 35 1.30 5.90 -8.59
C LEU A 35 0.16 4.93 -8.98
N GLY A 36 -1.10 5.24 -8.62
CA GLY A 36 -2.26 4.37 -8.86
C GLY A 36 -2.30 3.10 -8.00
N LEU A 37 -1.47 3.01 -6.96
CA LEU A 37 -1.36 1.86 -6.06
C LEU A 37 -2.30 1.96 -4.86
N ALA A 38 -2.77 3.16 -4.54
CA ALA A 38 -3.78 3.44 -3.53
C ALA A 38 -4.87 4.38 -4.07
N SER A 39 -5.97 4.52 -3.34
CA SER A 39 -7.03 5.49 -3.61
C SER A 39 -7.51 6.17 -2.33
N ARG A 40 -8.04 7.40 -2.44
CA ARG A 40 -8.70 8.09 -1.34
C ARG A 40 -10.12 7.54 -1.15
N SER A 41 -10.51 7.25 0.09
CA SER A 41 -11.87 6.85 0.44
C SER A 41 -12.41 7.63 1.63
N ARG A 42 -13.68 7.39 1.99
CA ARG A 42 -14.31 8.00 3.16
C ARG A 42 -13.65 7.58 4.49
N GLN A 43 -12.91 6.47 4.49
CA GLN A 43 -12.26 5.90 5.67
C GLN A 43 -10.72 6.06 5.62
N GLY A 44 -10.24 7.04 4.84
CA GLY A 44 -8.81 7.26 4.67
C GLY A 44 -8.35 6.84 3.29
N TRP A 45 -7.56 5.77 3.23
CA TRP A 45 -6.93 5.27 2.00
C TRP A 45 -7.18 3.78 1.88
N ASP A 46 -7.34 3.30 0.65
CA ASP A 46 -7.50 1.88 0.32
C ASP A 46 -6.47 1.46 -0.75
N ILE A 47 -6.02 0.21 -0.71
CA ILE A 47 -5.15 -0.35 -1.74
C ILE A 47 -5.96 -0.60 -3.03
N THR A 48 -5.34 -0.39 -4.19
CA THR A 48 -5.95 -0.76 -5.48
C THR A 48 -5.59 -2.19 -5.88
N ALA A 49 -6.25 -2.72 -6.92
CA ALA A 49 -5.84 -3.98 -7.54
C ALA A 49 -4.39 -3.93 -8.06
N ALA A 50 -3.96 -2.78 -8.60
CA ALA A 50 -2.58 -2.58 -9.05
C ALA A 50 -1.59 -2.58 -7.87
N GLY A 51 -1.95 -1.94 -6.74
CA GLY A 51 -1.15 -1.98 -5.51
C GLY A 51 -0.97 -3.39 -4.97
N SER A 52 -2.04 -4.19 -4.97
CA SER A 52 -1.99 -5.59 -4.54
C SER A 52 -1.10 -6.43 -5.45
N ALA A 53 -1.26 -6.29 -6.77
CA ALA A 53 -0.41 -6.99 -7.75
C ALA A 53 1.07 -6.56 -7.65
N PHE A 54 1.33 -5.30 -7.35
CA PHE A 54 2.69 -4.79 -7.13
C PHE A 54 3.36 -5.50 -5.95
N LEU A 55 2.66 -5.66 -4.81
CA LEU A 55 3.20 -6.36 -3.63
C LEU A 55 3.51 -7.83 -3.91
N VAL A 56 2.66 -8.52 -4.67
CA VAL A 56 2.91 -9.93 -5.06
C VAL A 56 4.20 -10.05 -5.87
N ARG A 57 4.42 -9.16 -6.83
CA ARG A 57 5.65 -9.15 -7.66
C ARG A 57 6.89 -8.89 -6.81
N GLN A 58 6.82 -7.95 -5.86
CA GLN A 58 7.93 -7.66 -4.94
C GLN A 58 8.20 -8.78 -3.94
N GLY A 59 7.19 -9.52 -3.50
CA GLY A 59 7.34 -10.69 -2.64
C GLY A 59 7.95 -11.89 -3.36
N GLY A 60 7.68 -12.03 -4.66
CA GLY A 60 8.26 -13.07 -5.53
C GLY A 60 9.74 -12.85 -5.87
N ASP A 61 10.26 -11.63 -5.74
CA ASP A 61 11.64 -11.26 -6.06
C ASP A 61 12.63 -11.52 -4.89
N ARG A 62 12.16 -12.16 -3.81
CA ARG A 62 12.94 -12.42 -2.59
C ARG A 62 13.42 -13.87 -2.45
N ILE A 63 13.66 -14.53 -3.59
CA ILE A 63 14.40 -15.80 -3.68
C ILE A 63 15.34 -15.72 -4.89
N LEU A 64 16.55 -15.20 -4.68
CA LEU A 64 17.80 -15.56 -5.37
C LEU A 64 18.98 -15.25 -4.43
#